data_AF-A0A955PMM3-F1
#
_entry.id   AF-A0A955PMM3-F1
#
_cell.length_a   1.000
_cell.length_b   1.000
_cell.length_c   1.000
_cell.angle_alpha   90.00
_cell.angle_beta   90.00
_cell.angle_gamma   90.00
#
_symmetry.space_group_name_H-M   'P 1'
#
loop_
_entity.id
_entity.type
_entity.pdbx_description
1 polymer ?
#
loop_
_entity_poly.entity_id
_entity_poly.type
_entity_poly.pdbx_seq_one_letter_code
_entity_poly.pdbx_strand_id
1 'polypeptide(L)' 'MEIYSSLRERFGHRDWWPGDTPFEIIVGAILTQNTAWKNVEKAIANLKREKVLSVA' A
#
# COMPACT_ATOMS: atom_id res chain seq x y z
N MET A 1 19.00 -8.71 14.41
CA MET A 1 19.44 -8.46 13.02
C MET A 1 19.51 -9.72 12.16
N GLU A 2 19.72 -10.91 12.74
CA GLU A 2 19.77 -12.16 11.95
C GLU A 2 18.47 -12.44 11.18
N ILE A 3 17.31 -12.36 11.84
CA ILE A 3 16.00 -12.58 11.18
C ILE A 3 15.82 -11.65 9.97
N TYR A 4 16.12 -10.37 10.12
CA TYR A 4 16.04 -9.41 9.01
C TYR A 4 16.95 -9.82 7.85
N SER A 5 18.18 -10.22 8.15
CA SER A 5 19.18 -10.57 7.13
C SER A 5 18.78 -11.84 6.38
N SER A 6 18.32 -12.89 7.08
CA SER A 6 17.86 -14.13 6.47
C SER A 6 16.63 -13.93 5.59
N LEU A 7 15.68 -13.07 6.00
CA LEU A 7 14.52 -12.73 5.19
C LEU A 7 14.91 -11.89 3.97
N ARG A 8 15.82 -10.92 4.14
CA ARG A 8 16.35 -10.08 3.04
C ARG A 8 17.09 -10.91 2.00
N GLU A 9 17.90 -11.88 2.43
CA GLU A 9 18.63 -12.79 1.53
C GLU A 9 17.67 -13.70 0.74
N ARG A 10 16.65 -14.25 1.42
CA ARG A 10 15.70 -15.17 0.78
C ARG A 10 14.72 -14.47 -0.17
N PHE A 11 14.21 -13.30 0.21
CA PHE A 11 13.11 -12.62 -0.48
C PHE A 11 13.54 -11.39 -1.28
N GLY A 12 14.76 -10.89 -1.07
CA GLY A 12 15.27 -9.69 -1.73
C GLY A 12 14.61 -8.40 -1.21
N HIS A 13 14.78 -7.31 -1.98
CA HIS A 13 13.99 -6.11 -1.77
C HIS A 13 12.58 -6.33 -2.30
N ARG A 14 11.58 -5.98 -1.49
CA ARG A 14 10.18 -6.13 -1.84
C ARG A 14 9.58 -4.74 -1.79
N ASP A 15 9.01 -4.30 -2.90
CA ASP A 15 8.09 -3.15 -2.95
C ASP A 15 6.76 -3.60 -2.33
N TRP A 16 6.84 -3.92 -1.02
CA TRP A 16 5.85 -4.71 -0.30
C TRP A 16 4.53 -3.96 -0.15
N TRP A 17 4.56 -2.63 -0.23
CA TRP A 17 3.39 -1.78 -0.22
C TRP A 17 3.27 -1.02 -1.54
N PRO A 18 2.22 -1.29 -2.34
CA PRO A 18 2.03 -0.60 -3.61
C PRO A 18 1.45 0.81 -3.38
N GLY A 19 1.84 1.75 -4.24
CA GLY A 19 1.26 3.10 -4.28
C GLY A 19 2.12 4.04 -5.12
N ASP A 20 1.47 4.93 -5.88
CA ASP A 20 2.18 5.84 -6.79
C ASP A 20 2.69 7.09 -6.06
N THR A 21 2.04 7.45 -4.94
CA THR A 21 2.35 8.66 -4.17
C THR A 21 2.33 8.39 -2.67
N PRO A 22 3.05 9.19 -1.85
CA PRO A 22 2.96 9.10 -0.39
C PRO A 22 1.53 9.26 0.14
N PHE A 23 0.71 10.10 -0.50
CA PHE A 23 -0.69 10.29 -0.11
C PHE A 23 -1.52 9.02 -0.33
N GLU A 24 -1.37 8.38 -1.49
CA GLU A 24 -2.00 7.08 -1.75
C GLU A 24 -1.60 6.02 -0.72
N ILE A 25 -0.31 5.97 -0.36
CA ILE A 25 0.20 5.03 0.65
C ILE A 25 -0.48 5.26 2.00
N ILE A 26 -0.61 6.52 2.43
CA ILE A 26 -1.28 6.89 3.69
C ILE A 26 -2.76 6.47 3.64
N VAL A 27 -3.47 6.81 2.56
CA VAL A 27 -4.89 6.46 2.39
C VAL A 27 -5.07 4.93 2.39
N GLY A 28 -4.22 4.20 1.68
CA GLY A 28 -4.23 2.73 1.68
C GLY A 28 -4.00 2.14 3.07
N ALA A 29 -3.10 2.73 3.87
CA ALA A 29 -2.80 2.27 5.23
C ALA A 29 -4.02 2.44 6.16
N ILE A 30 -4.76 3.55 6.00
CA ILE A 30 -6.02 3.78 6.72
C ILE A 30 -7.09 2.77 6.28
N LEU A 31 -7.29 2.60 4.97
CA LEU A 31 -8.32 1.71 4.43
C LEU A 31 -8.08 0.24 4.77
N THR A 32 -6.83 -0.18 4.98
CA THR A 32 -6.48 -1.57 5.36
C THR A 32 -6.95 -1.93 6.77
N GLN A 33 -7.26 -0.95 7.63
CA GLN A 33 -7.75 -1.22 8.97
C GLN A 33 -9.09 -1.98 8.90
N ASN A 34 -9.13 -3.16 9.52
CA ASN A 34 -10.30 -4.06 9.55
C ASN A 34 -10.89 -4.42 8.18
N THR A 35 -10.11 -4.35 7.10
CA THR A 35 -10.58 -4.57 5.74
C THR A 35 -9.61 -5.45 4.95
N ALA A 36 -10.12 -6.40 4.17
CA ALA A 36 -9.28 -7.22 3.30
C ALA A 36 -8.64 -6.36 2.19
N TRP A 37 -7.37 -6.63 1.86
CA TRP A 37 -6.59 -5.90 0.84
C TRP A 37 -7.33 -5.74 -0.50
N LYS A 38 -8.01 -6.79 -0.97
CA LYS A 38 -8.84 -6.76 -2.19
C LYS A 38 -9.91 -5.67 -2.20
N ASN A 39 -10.44 -5.30 -1.04
CA ASN A 39 -11.44 -4.21 -0.93
C ASN A 39 -10.76 -2.83 -0.87
N VAL A 40 -9.55 -2.75 -0.30
CA VAL A 40 -8.72 -1.54 -0.34
C VAL A 40 -8.35 -1.20 -1.78
N GLU A 41 -7.90 -2.18 -2.56
CA GLU A 41 -7.56 -1.98 -3.98
C GLU A 41 -8.73 -1.43 -4.78
N LYS A 42 -9.95 -1.95 -4.56
CA LYS A 42 -11.17 -1.43 -5.19
C LYS A 42 -11.47 0.00 -4.78
N ALA A 43 -11.32 0.34 -3.49
CA ALA A 43 -11.55 1.68 -2.98
C ALA A 43 -10.54 2.68 -3.57
N ILE A 44 -9.24 2.34 -3.59
CA ILE A 44 -8.19 3.17 -4.20
C ILE A 44 -8.46 3.35 -5.71
N ALA A 45 -8.81 2.29 -6.43
CA ALA A 45 -9.15 2.38 -7.85
C ALA A 45 -10.33 3.34 -8.11
N ASN A 46 -11.35 3.32 -7.23
CA ASN A 46 -12.46 4.26 -7.30
C ASN A 46 -12.00 5.71 -7.05
N LEU A 47 -11.20 5.96 -6.00
CA LEU A 47 -10.70 7.31 -5.69
C LEU A 47 -9.82 7.87 -6.83
N LYS A 48 -9.00 7.03 -7.46
CA LYS A 48 -8.21 7.40 -8.65
C LYS A 48 -9.11 7.75 -9.83
N ARG A 49 -10.14 6.94 -10.11
CA ARG A 49 -11.09 7.20 -11.20
C ARG A 49 -11.80 8.54 -11.04
N GLU A 50 -12.22 8.87 -9.82
CA GLU A 50 -12.87 10.14 -9.51
C GLU A 50 -11.88 11.32 -9.37
N LYS A 51 -10.57 11.07 -9.49
CA LYS A 51 -9.49 12.07 -9.35
C LYS A 51 -9.50 12.81 -8.02
N VAL A 52 -9.90 12.12 -6.95
CA VAL A 52 -9.96 12.67 -5.57
C VAL A 52 -8.87 12.10 -4.66
N LEU A 53 -7.89 11.38 -5.23
CA LEU A 53 -6.75 10.81 -4.50
C LEU A 53 -5.55 11.77 -4.47
N SER A 54 -5.77 13.01 -4.07
CA SER A 54 -4.74 14.02 -3.86
C SER A 54 -5.18 15.04 -2.80
N VAL A 55 -4.22 15.73 -2.20
CA VAL A 55 -4.50 16.95 -1.42
C VAL A 55 -4.67 18.14 -2.37
N ALA A 56 -5.54 19.08 -2.00
CA ALA A 56 -5.74 20.33 -2.73
C ALA A 56 -4.59 21.32 -2.50
#